data_AF-A0A0L8H744-F1
#
_entry.id   AF-A0A0L8H744-F1
#
_cell.length_a   1.000
_cell.length_b   1.000
_cell.length_c   1.000
_cell.angle_alpha   90.00
_cell.angle_beta   90.00
_cell.angle_gamma   90.00
#
_symmetry.space_group_name_H-M   'P 1'
#
loop_
_entity.id
_entity.type
_entity.pdbx_description
1 polymer ?
#
loop_
_entity_poly.entity_id
_entity_poly.type
_entity_poly.pdbx_seq_one_letter_code
_entity_poly.pdbx_strand_id
1 'polypeptide(L)'
;DFRQESCLLIDMTVTIDINMSVKTYQKLSKYKDLEIEISKMWNLKTKTIPVVIGALGMIAKWDDSYLAQITGNPKMTEIQKIVLMGTSHILRRIICNLKF
;
A
#
# COMPACT_ATOMS: atom_id res chain seq x y z
N ASP A 1 20.04 22.51 -14.26
CA ASP A 1 18.88 21.64 -13.98
C ASP A 1 18.73 21.37 -12.50
N PHE A 2 17.91 22.16 -11.81
CA PHE A 2 17.49 21.81 -10.45
C PHE A 2 16.45 20.67 -10.56
N ARG A 3 16.89 19.42 -10.39
CA ARG A 3 15.94 18.32 -10.16
C ARG A 3 15.31 18.58 -8.79
N GLN A 4 14.02 18.90 -8.77
CA GLN A 4 13.27 19.01 -7.53
C GLN A 4 13.26 17.63 -6.86
N GLU A 5 13.79 17.54 -5.64
CA GLU A 5 13.80 16.31 -4.86
C GLU A 5 12.35 15.87 -4.55
N SER A 6 12.13 14.56 -4.52
CA SER A 6 10.79 13.98 -4.31
C SER A 6 10.72 13.20 -3.00
N CYS A 7 9.59 13.30 -2.31
CA CYS A 7 9.28 12.54 -1.10
C CYS A 7 8.09 11.61 -1.36
N LEU A 8 8.18 10.35 -0.96
CA LEU A 8 7.09 9.38 -1.11
C LEU A 8 6.60 8.95 0.27
N LEU A 9 5.31 9.16 0.55
CA LEU A 9 4.64 8.67 1.75
C LEU A 9 3.99 7.33 1.43
N ILE A 10 4.63 6.23 1.81
CA ILE A 10 4.15 4.88 1.51
C ILE A 10 3.38 4.35 2.72
N ASP A 11 2.13 3.96 2.51
CA ASP A 11 1.29 3.35 3.56
C ASP A 11 0.66 2.05 3.06
N MET A 12 1.02 0.94 3.70
CA MET A 12 0.61 -0.42 3.32
C MET A 12 -0.51 -0.95 4.23
N THR A 13 -1.45 -1.71 3.67
CA THR A 13 -2.51 -2.37 4.44
C THR A 13 -3.02 -3.61 3.75
N VAL A 14 -3.35 -4.61 4.57
CA VAL A 14 -4.09 -5.80 4.17
C VAL A 14 -5.54 -5.66 4.66
N THR A 15 -6.51 -5.77 3.77
CA THR A 15 -7.94 -5.61 4.09
C THR A 15 -8.78 -6.76 3.58
N ILE A 16 -10.04 -6.85 4.04
CA ILE A 16 -11.04 -7.70 3.39
C ILE A 16 -11.31 -7.12 1.98
N ASP A 17 -11.27 -7.99 0.97
CA ASP A 17 -11.22 -7.65 -0.45
C ASP A 17 -12.32 -6.68 -0.93
N ILE A 18 -13.54 -6.79 -0.37
CA ILE A 18 -14.69 -5.97 -0.78
C ILE A 18 -14.51 -4.46 -0.56
N ASN A 19 -13.61 -4.06 0.34
CA ASN A 19 -13.47 -2.67 0.78
C ASN A 19 -12.21 -1.96 0.26
N MET A 20 -11.48 -2.57 -0.69
CA MET A 20 -10.16 -2.06 -1.09
C MET A 20 -10.21 -0.64 -1.67
N SER A 21 -11.12 -0.32 -2.60
CA SER A 21 -11.21 1.01 -3.21
C SER A 21 -11.49 2.11 -2.18
N VAL A 22 -12.40 1.84 -1.25
CA VAL A 22 -12.73 2.73 -0.14
C VAL A 22 -11.51 2.94 0.76
N LYS A 23 -10.78 1.87 1.07
CA LYS A 23 -9.56 1.94 1.89
C LYS A 23 -8.44 2.72 1.21
N THR A 24 -8.27 2.56 -0.09
CA THR A 24 -7.31 3.35 -0.89
C THR A 24 -7.64 4.83 -0.82
N TYR A 25 -8.91 5.21 -1.02
CA TYR A 25 -9.32 6.61 -0.93
C TYR A 25 -9.17 7.18 0.50
N GLN A 26 -9.55 6.41 1.52
CA GLN A 26 -9.37 6.81 2.92
C GLN A 26 -7.90 7.14 3.23
N LYS A 27 -6.95 6.34 2.74
CA LYS A 27 -5.52 6.61 2.90
C LYS A 27 -5.09 7.89 2.19
N LEU A 28 -5.47 8.04 0.92
CA LEU A 28 -5.13 9.25 0.16
C LEU A 28 -5.67 10.52 0.82
N SER A 29 -6.91 10.48 1.33
CA SER A 29 -7.52 11.60 2.04
C SER A 29 -6.83 11.87 3.38
N LYS A 30 -6.50 10.83 4.16
CA LYS A 30 -5.84 10.97 5.46
C LYS A 30 -4.50 11.70 5.39
N TYR A 31 -3.71 11.46 4.34
CA TYR A 31 -2.36 12.03 4.20
C TYR A 31 -2.31 13.31 3.37
N LYS A 32 -3.45 13.83 2.89
CA LYS A 32 -3.44 14.93 1.92
C LYS A 32 -2.87 16.22 2.49
N ASP A 33 -3.23 16.58 3.71
CA ASP A 33 -2.74 17.80 4.35
C ASP A 33 -1.23 17.68 4.65
N LEU A 34 -0.79 16.51 5.11
CA LEU A 34 0.63 16.22 5.35
C LEU A 34 1.46 16.29 4.06
N GLU A 35 0.94 15.76 2.95
CA GLU A 35 1.58 15.86 1.63
C GLU A 35 1.78 17.33 1.23
N ILE A 36 0.79 18.20 1.47
CA ILE A 36 0.87 19.63 1.18
C ILE A 36 1.88 20.32 2.10
N GLU A 37 1.86 20.03 3.39
CA GLU A 37 2.73 20.64 4.38
C GLU A 37 4.20 20.31 4.11
N ILE A 38 4.53 19.03 3.90
CA ILE A 38 5.90 18.60 3.56
C ILE A 38 6.36 19.25 2.25
N SER A 39 5.49 19.28 1.24
CA SER A 39 5.83 19.90 -0.06
C SER A 39 6.17 21.39 0.09
N LYS A 40 5.44 22.11 0.94
CA LYS A 40 5.66 23.54 1.20
C LYS A 40 6.90 23.79 2.06
N MET A 41 7.03 23.07 3.17
CA MET A 41 8.12 23.29 4.14
C MET A 41 9.49 22.94 3.57
N TRP A 42 9.56 21.86 2.80
CA TRP A 42 10.83 21.32 2.30
C TRP A 42 11.06 21.58 0.81
N ASN A 43 10.12 22.25 0.13
CA ASN A 43 10.14 22.48 -1.32
C ASN A 43 10.29 21.19 -2.16
N LEU A 44 9.75 20.08 -1.65
CA LEU A 44 9.82 18.76 -2.27
C LEU A 44 8.56 18.44 -3.07
N LYS A 45 8.70 17.60 -4.09
CA LYS A 45 7.54 16.95 -4.72
C LYS A 45 7.10 15.77 -3.86
N THR A 46 6.10 15.97 -3.01
CA THR A 46 5.59 14.92 -2.10
C THR A 46 4.39 14.21 -2.72
N LYS A 47 4.33 12.87 -2.60
CA LYS A 47 3.16 12.10 -3.02
C LYS A 47 2.89 10.92 -2.10
N THR A 48 1.61 10.70 -1.81
CA THR A 48 1.13 9.53 -1.08
C THR A 48 0.98 8.32 -2.01
N ILE A 49 1.54 7.18 -1.61
CA ILE A 49 1.42 5.88 -2.28
C ILE A 49 0.65 4.92 -1.35
N PRO A 50 -0.65 4.72 -1.58
CA PRO A 50 -1.41 3.71 -0.86
C PRO A 50 -1.13 2.33 -1.47
N VAL A 51 -0.65 1.37 -0.66
CA VAL A 51 -0.57 -0.05 -1.06
C VAL A 51 -1.65 -0.81 -0.32
N VAL A 52 -2.73 -1.18 -1.01
CA VAL A 52 -3.88 -1.87 -0.43
C VAL A 52 -4.04 -3.23 -1.08
N ILE A 53 -3.93 -4.30 -0.29
CA ILE A 53 -4.01 -5.66 -0.79
C ILE A 53 -5.11 -6.40 -0.03
N GLY A 54 -5.91 -7.17 -0.78
CA GLY A 54 -6.90 -8.06 -0.23
C GLY A 54 -6.27 -9.22 0.54
N ALA A 55 -6.88 -9.65 1.63
CA ALA A 55 -6.40 -10.79 2.42
C ALA A 55 -6.35 -12.09 1.59
N LEU A 56 -7.20 -12.22 0.56
CA LEU A 56 -7.18 -13.33 -0.39
C LEU A 56 -6.35 -13.02 -1.65
N GLY A 57 -5.53 -11.98 -1.59
CA GLY A 57 -4.66 -11.56 -2.69
C GLY A 57 -5.37 -10.72 -3.75
N MET A 58 -6.55 -10.16 -3.48
CA MET A 58 -7.14 -9.22 -4.43
C MET A 58 -6.26 -7.96 -4.55
N ILE A 59 -6.09 -7.44 -5.75
CA ILE A 59 -5.28 -6.24 -6.05
C ILE A 59 -6.20 -5.23 -6.75
N ALA A 60 -6.07 -3.94 -6.42
CA ALA A 60 -6.85 -2.91 -7.10
C ALA A 60 -6.20 -2.54 -8.46
N LYS A 61 -7.02 -2.29 -9.49
CA LYS A 61 -6.55 -1.95 -10.86
C LYS A 61 -5.62 -0.73 -10.94
N TRP A 62 -5.63 0.16 -9.95
CA TRP A 62 -4.85 1.40 -9.96
C TRP A 62 -3.45 1.24 -9.35
N ASP A 63 -3.17 0.12 -8.67
CA ASP A 63 -1.97 0.00 -7.84
C ASP A 63 -0.67 -0.04 -8.66
N ASP A 64 -0.70 -0.55 -9.90
CA ASP A 64 0.48 -0.61 -10.77
C ASP A 64 1.05 0.79 -11.07
N SER A 65 0.18 1.80 -11.18
CA SER A 65 0.60 3.20 -11.40
C SER A 65 1.29 3.82 -10.20
N TYR A 66 0.97 3.36 -8.98
CA TYR A 66 1.58 3.83 -7.75
C TYR A 66 2.92 3.16 -7.48
N LEU A 67 3.02 1.84 -7.69
CA LEU A 67 4.25 1.10 -7.48
C LEU A 67 5.37 1.51 -8.46
N ALA A 68 5.00 1.88 -9.70
CA ALA A 68 5.96 2.40 -10.67
C ALA A 68 6.69 3.68 -10.23
N GLN A 69 6.17 4.39 -9.22
CA GLN A 69 6.81 5.59 -8.67
C GLN A 69 7.83 5.26 -7.58
N ILE A 70 7.80 4.06 -7.00
CA ILE A 70 8.75 3.63 -5.98
C ILE A 70 10.07 3.25 -6.67
N THR A 71 11.17 3.78 -6.15
CA THR A 71 12.51 3.40 -6.64
C THR A 71 12.74 1.90 -6.40
N GLY A 72 13.18 1.19 -7.43
CA GLY A 72 13.32 -0.28 -7.42
C GLY A 72 12.14 -1.02 -8.07
N ASN A 73 11.06 -0.33 -8.44
CA ASN A 73 9.92 -0.86 -9.19
C ASN A 73 9.42 -2.22 -8.64
N PRO A 74 8.95 -2.27 -7.39
CA PRO A 74 8.49 -3.50 -6.76
C PRO A 74 7.32 -4.08 -7.56
N LYS A 75 7.37 -5.39 -7.83
CA LYS A 75 6.32 -6.06 -8.59
C LYS A 75 5.14 -6.35 -7.68
N MET A 76 3.94 -5.94 -8.11
CA MET A 76 2.72 -6.21 -7.35
C MET A 76 2.52 -7.71 -7.06
N THR A 77 2.89 -8.58 -8.00
CA THR A 77 2.81 -10.03 -7.84
C THR A 77 3.68 -10.57 -6.70
N GLU A 78 4.81 -9.94 -6.39
CA GLU A 78 5.68 -10.32 -5.27
C GLU A 78 5.05 -9.89 -3.94
N ILE A 79 4.52 -8.66 -3.88
CA ILE A 79 3.85 -8.15 -2.69
C ILE A 79 2.60 -9.00 -2.38
N GLN A 80 1.81 -9.34 -3.40
CA GLN A 80 0.63 -10.21 -3.27
C GLN A 80 1.00 -11.59 -2.72
N LYS A 81 2.08 -12.21 -3.20
CA LYS A 81 2.58 -13.49 -2.68
C LYS A 81 2.95 -13.39 -1.21
N ILE A 82 3.63 -12.32 -0.79
CA ILE A 82 4.00 -12.09 0.61
C ILE A 82 2.74 -12.02 1.49
N VAL A 83 1.73 -11.26 1.05
CA VAL A 83 0.45 -11.14 1.78
C VAL A 83 -0.24 -12.49 1.89
N LEU A 84 -0.38 -13.24 0.78
CA LEU A 84 -1.00 -14.56 0.75
C LEU A 84 -0.30 -15.57 1.65
N MET A 85 1.04 -15.58 1.65
CA MET A 85 1.82 -16.44 2.53
C MET A 85 1.62 -16.08 4.01
N GLY A 86 1.56 -14.78 4.31
CA GLY A 86 1.26 -14.29 5.66
C GLY A 86 -0.14 -14.68 6.13
N THR A 87 -1.18 -14.47 5.31
CA THR A 87 -2.55 -14.87 5.65
C THR A 87 -2.69 -16.38 5.78
N SER A 88 -2.09 -17.16 4.87
CA SER A 88 -2.06 -18.63 4.97
C SER A 88 -1.39 -19.11 6.26
N HIS A 89 -0.26 -18.51 6.64
CA HIS A 89 0.44 -18.86 7.87
C HIS A 89 -0.42 -18.58 9.12
N ILE A 90 -1.08 -17.42 9.19
CA ILE A 90 -1.99 -17.07 10.28
C ILE A 90 -3.17 -18.05 10.34
N LEU A 91 -3.79 -18.36 9.20
CA LEU A 91 -4.90 -19.30 9.11
C LEU A 91 -4.49 -20.70 9.57
N ARG A 92 -3.32 -21.20 9.13
CA ARG A 92 -2.81 -22.50 9.57
C ARG A 92 -2.59 -22.53 11.08
N ARG A 93 -2.06 -21.45 11.66
CA ARG A 93 -1.87 -21.37 13.11
C ARG A 93 -3.19 -21.36 13.87
N ILE A 94 -4.23 -20.71 13.37
CA ILE A 94 -5.52 -20.65 14.06
C ILE A 94 -6.28 -21.97 13.85
N ILE A 95 -6.48 -22.36 12.59
CA ILE A 95 -7.29 -23.53 12.21
C ILE A 95 -6.64 -24.84 12.65
N CYS A 96 -5.33 -25.01 12.50
CA CYS A 96 -4.68 -26.27 12.88
C CYS A 96 -4.44 -26.41 14.39
N ASN A 97 -4.55 -25.33 15.18
CA ASN A 97 -4.50 -25.42 16.65
C ASN A 97 -5.88 -25.52 17.30
N LEU A 98 -6.98 -25.43 16.53
CA LEU A 98 -8.31 -25.74 17.02
C LEU A 98 -8.43 -27.26 17.16
N LYS A 99 -8.21 -27.76 18.39
CA LYS A 99 -8.69 -29.09 18.78
C LYS A 99 -10.20 -28.99 18.98
N PHE A 100 -10.96 -29.67 18.14
CA PHE A 100 -12.37 -29.97 18.38
C PHE A 100 -12.48 -31.18 19.31
#